data_AF-A0A7C4EK63-F1
#
_entry.id   AF-A0A7C4EK63-F1
#
_cell.length_a   1.000
_cell.length_b   1.000
_cell.length_c   1.000
_cell.angle_alpha   90.00
_cell.angle_beta   90.00
_cell.angle_gamma   90.00
#
_symmetry.space_group_name_H-M   'P 1'
#
loop_
_entity.id
_entity.type
_entity.pdbx_description
1 polymer ?
#
loop_
_entity_poly.entity_id
_entity_poly.type
_entity_poly.pdbx_seq_one_letter_code
_entity_poly.pdbx_strand_id
1 'polypeptide(L)'
;MTGPSDRSRLRLPGTAAQAALALLLSLGVFVCAHWKGFTSPFAINDDLRQQVYWMQRFADPDLYPPELLNAYARAYVTYGVELAYRAGSLIRGPFAFSVGMTGVLFLAQCGLLFALGLTLRRTPPRMD
;
A
#
# COMPACT_ATOMS: atom_id res chain seq x y z
N MET A 1 49.79 27.56 -10.20
CA MET A 1 48.46 27.66 -10.82
C MET A 1 47.49 26.77 -10.02
N THR A 2 46.82 27.34 -9.02
CA THR A 2 45.82 26.66 -8.18
C THR A 2 44.46 27.23 -8.54
N GLY A 3 43.69 26.52 -9.37
CA GLY A 3 42.30 26.87 -9.60
C GLY A 3 41.45 26.47 -8.39
N PRO A 4 40.50 27.30 -7.93
CA PRO A 4 39.60 26.89 -6.85
C PRO A 4 38.69 25.81 -7.40
N SER A 5 38.89 24.56 -6.98
CA SER A 5 37.93 23.48 -7.19
C SER A 5 36.75 23.69 -6.24
N ASP A 6 35.91 24.68 -6.53
CA ASP A 6 34.60 24.81 -5.91
C ASP A 6 33.67 23.76 -6.52
N ARG A 7 33.91 22.50 -6.11
CA ARG A 7 32.86 21.49 -6.20
C ARG A 7 31.88 21.86 -5.10
N SER A 8 30.90 22.68 -5.45
CA SER A 8 29.68 22.86 -4.69
C SER A 8 29.05 21.47 -4.49
N ARG A 9 29.51 20.78 -3.45
CA ARG A 9 29.00 19.46 -3.07
C ARG A 9 27.54 19.70 -2.76
N LEU A 10 26.67 19.30 -3.68
CA LEU A 10 25.24 19.28 -3.45
C LEU A 10 25.04 18.56 -2.12
N ARG A 11 24.72 19.31 -1.07
CA ARG A 11 24.50 18.73 0.25
C ARG A 11 23.25 17.89 0.10
N LEU A 12 23.45 16.58 0.02
CA LEU A 12 22.32 15.67 0.00
C LEU A 12 21.51 15.93 1.27
N PRO A 13 20.19 16.12 1.14
CA PRO A 13 19.34 16.35 2.29
C PRO A 13 19.47 15.18 3.28
N GLY A 14 19.20 15.44 4.57
CA GLY A 14 19.28 14.42 5.61
C GLY A 14 18.44 13.17 5.27
N THR A 15 18.77 12.02 5.85
CA THR A 15 18.08 10.74 5.57
C THR A 15 16.56 10.84 5.73
N ALA A 16 16.08 11.62 6.71
CA ALA A 16 14.65 11.88 6.90
C ALA A 16 14.03 12.64 5.72
N ALA A 17 14.71 13.65 5.18
CA ALA A 17 14.24 14.39 4.03
C ALA A 17 14.29 13.56 2.73
N GLN A 18 15.28 12.66 2.60
CA GLN A 18 15.31 11.67 1.52
C GLN A 18 14.14 10.67 1.62
N ALA A 19 13.85 10.17 2.82
CA ALA A 19 12.71 9.29 3.07
C ALA A 19 11.38 9.97 2.76
N ALA A 20 11.21 11.22 3.22
CA ALA A 20 10.02 12.01 2.95
C ALA A 20 9.84 12.24 1.44
N LEU A 21 10.90 12.62 0.73
CA LEU A 21 10.85 12.77 -0.72
C LEU A 21 10.48 11.47 -1.42
N ALA A 22 11.09 10.34 -1.04
CA ALA A 22 10.76 9.04 -1.60
C ALA A 22 9.29 8.67 -1.39
N LEU A 23 8.77 8.86 -0.17
CA LEU A 23 7.37 8.59 0.15
C LEU A 23 6.40 9.54 -0.59
N LEU A 24 6.76 10.82 -0.75
CA LEU A 24 5.96 11.77 -1.53
C LEU A 24 5.89 11.38 -3.01
N LEU A 25 7.02 10.98 -3.60
CA LEU A 25 7.06 10.48 -4.97
C LEU A 25 6.24 9.19 -5.12
N SER A 26 6.39 8.25 -4.19
CA SER A 26 5.57 7.03 -4.14
C SER A 26 4.07 7.36 -4.03
N LEU A 27 3.68 8.32 -3.18
CA LEU A 27 2.30 8.76 -3.06
C LEU A 27 1.79 9.31 -4.40
N GLY A 28 2.59 10.15 -5.08
CA GLY A 28 2.25 10.66 -6.41
C GLY A 28 2.04 9.54 -7.43
N VAL A 29 2.95 8.57 -7.49
CA VAL A 29 2.84 7.39 -8.35
C VAL A 29 1.56 6.60 -8.04
N PHE A 30 1.28 6.36 -6.76
CA PHE A 30 0.10 5.62 -6.33
C PHE A 30 -1.19 6.31 -6.74
N VAL A 31 -1.31 7.62 -6.49
CA VAL A 31 -2.49 8.41 -6.85
C VAL A 31 -2.71 8.40 -8.36
N CYS A 32 -1.66 8.61 -9.16
CA CYS A 32 -1.76 8.57 -10.62
C CYS A 32 -2.19 7.18 -11.13
N ALA A 33 -1.58 6.11 -10.62
CA ALA A 33 -1.88 4.74 -11.03
C ALA A 33 -3.30 4.29 -10.64
N HIS A 34 -3.82 4.78 -9.51
CA HIS A 34 -5.12 4.39 -8.96
C HIS A 34 -6.21 5.44 -9.17
N TRP A 35 -5.98 6.45 -10.02
CA TRP A 35 -6.91 7.56 -10.25
C TRP A 35 -8.34 7.09 -10.55
N LYS A 36 -8.48 6.05 -11.38
CA LYS A 36 -9.79 5.45 -11.70
C LYS A 36 -10.49 4.87 -10.47
N GLY A 37 -9.75 4.22 -9.56
CA GLY A 37 -10.30 3.67 -8.32
C GLY A 37 -10.81 4.74 -7.36
N PHE A 38 -10.29 5.97 -7.43
CA PHE A 38 -10.79 7.11 -6.66
C PHE A 38 -11.99 7.80 -7.30
N THR A 39 -12.08 7.79 -8.63
CA THR A 39 -13.07 8.58 -9.38
C THR A 39 -14.25 7.78 -9.89
N SER A 40 -14.16 6.44 -9.90
CA SER A 40 -15.23 5.56 -10.35
C SER A 40 -15.51 4.49 -9.30
N PRO A 41 -16.75 4.37 -8.79
CA PRO A 41 -17.13 3.31 -7.86
C PRO A 41 -17.11 1.91 -8.50
N PHE A 42 -17.03 1.84 -9.84
CA PHE A 42 -17.02 0.59 -10.59
C PHE A 42 -15.61 0.14 -11.00
N ALA A 43 -14.58 0.96 -10.75
CA ALA A 43 -13.20 0.62 -11.04
C ALA A 43 -12.60 -0.21 -9.88
N ILE A 44 -13.00 -1.48 -9.82
CA ILE A 44 -12.56 -2.43 -8.79
C ILE A 44 -11.67 -3.48 -9.46
N ASN A 45 -10.51 -3.75 -8.87
CA ASN A 45 -9.63 -4.83 -9.31
C ASN A 45 -10.37 -6.18 -9.22
N ASP A 46 -10.22 -7.03 -10.24
CA ASP A 46 -10.99 -8.27 -10.34
C ASP A 46 -10.58 -9.30 -9.28
N ASP A 47 -9.29 -9.44 -8.98
CA ASP A 47 -8.78 -10.33 -7.93
C ASP A 47 -9.29 -9.89 -6.55
N LEU A 48 -9.28 -8.59 -6.31
CA LEU A 48 -9.84 -8.00 -5.10
C LEU A 48 -11.34 -8.29 -5.01
N ARG A 49 -12.11 -8.07 -6.09
CA ARG A 49 -13.56 -8.29 -6.10
C ARG A 49 -13.88 -9.74 -5.72
N GLN A 50 -13.12 -10.69 -6.26
CA GLN A 50 -13.28 -12.10 -5.91
C GLN A 50 -13.05 -12.37 -4.41
N GLN A 51 -12.12 -11.69 -3.77
CA GLN A 51 -11.81 -11.87 -2.34
C GLN A 51 -12.83 -11.18 -1.42
N VAL A 52 -13.30 -9.99 -1.77
CA VAL A 52 -13.98 -9.10 -0.81
C VAL A 52 -15.48 -8.89 -1.07
N TYR A 53 -16.06 -9.41 -2.15
CA TYR A 53 -17.48 -9.16 -2.45
C TYR A 53 -18.41 -9.59 -1.30
N TRP A 54 -18.16 -10.74 -0.68
CA TRP A 54 -19.00 -11.29 0.38
C TRP A 54 -18.91 -10.46 1.67
N MET A 55 -17.87 -9.62 1.83
CA MET A 55 -17.65 -8.79 3.01
C MET A 55 -18.63 -7.62 3.11
N GLN A 56 -19.42 -7.34 2.08
CA GLN A 56 -20.56 -6.41 2.19
C GLN A 56 -21.53 -6.85 3.29
N ARG A 57 -21.52 -8.14 3.66
CA ARG A 57 -22.30 -8.67 4.80
C ARG A 57 -21.96 -8.07 6.15
N PHE A 58 -20.82 -7.39 6.28
CA PHE A 58 -20.46 -6.69 7.51
C PHE A 58 -21.42 -5.53 7.80
N ALA A 59 -22.00 -4.94 6.75
CA ALA A 59 -23.00 -3.88 6.87
C ALA A 59 -24.42 -4.44 6.85
N ASP A 60 -24.69 -5.44 6.00
CA ASP A 60 -26.00 -6.08 5.87
C ASP A 60 -25.85 -7.61 5.91
N PRO A 61 -26.10 -8.25 7.07
CA PRO A 61 -25.90 -9.69 7.23
C PRO A 61 -26.69 -10.58 6.26
N ASP A 62 -27.76 -10.06 5.65
CA ASP A 62 -28.60 -10.80 4.71
C ASP A 62 -27.97 -10.86 3.30
N LEU A 63 -26.99 -9.98 3.01
CA LEU A 63 -26.23 -10.03 1.76
C LEU A 63 -25.24 -11.20 1.76
N TYR A 64 -25.31 -12.01 0.70
CA TYR A 64 -24.44 -13.16 0.47
C TYR A 64 -24.56 -14.18 1.62
N PRO A 65 -25.63 -14.96 1.73
CA PRO A 65 -25.76 -15.99 2.77
C PRO A 65 -24.64 -17.05 2.68
N PRO A 66 -24.35 -17.85 3.73
CA PRO A 66 -23.24 -18.81 3.77
C PRO A 66 -23.50 -20.08 2.93
N GLU A 67 -23.93 -19.92 1.70
CA GLU A 67 -24.03 -20.97 0.67
C GLU A 67 -22.64 -21.41 0.19
N LEU A 68 -22.55 -22.52 -0.55
CA LEU A 68 -21.30 -23.14 -0.97
C LEU A 68 -20.27 -22.16 -1.53
N LEU A 69 -20.68 -21.30 -2.48
CA LEU A 69 -19.80 -20.31 -3.10
C LEU A 69 -19.27 -19.29 -2.10
N ASN A 70 -20.15 -18.76 -1.25
CA ASN A 70 -19.80 -17.71 -0.29
C ASN A 70 -18.98 -18.27 0.88
N ALA A 71 -19.27 -19.51 1.30
CA ALA A 71 -18.50 -20.23 2.30
C ALA A 71 -17.08 -20.53 1.79
N TYR A 72 -16.95 -20.96 0.54
CA TYR A 72 -15.67 -21.15 -0.13
C TYR A 72 -14.88 -19.84 -0.26
N ALA A 73 -15.51 -18.79 -0.77
CA ALA A 73 -14.87 -17.48 -0.94
C ALA A 73 -14.36 -16.92 0.39
N ARG A 74 -15.13 -17.09 1.48
CA ARG A 74 -14.69 -16.72 2.82
C ARG A 74 -13.50 -17.54 3.30
N ALA A 75 -13.53 -18.87 3.12
CA ALA A 75 -12.46 -19.77 3.54
C ALA A 75 -11.12 -19.52 2.81
N TYR A 76 -11.18 -18.98 1.60
CA TYR A 76 -9.99 -18.60 0.82
C TYR A 76 -9.29 -17.34 1.37
N VAL A 77 -10.01 -16.46 2.09
CA VAL A 77 -9.46 -15.22 2.62
C VAL A 77 -8.79 -15.46 3.97
N THR A 78 -7.57 -14.94 4.12
CA THR A 78 -6.86 -15.04 5.40
C THR A 78 -7.47 -14.14 6.47
N TYR A 79 -7.38 -14.56 7.73
CA TYR A 79 -7.91 -13.81 8.87
C TYR A 79 -7.39 -12.36 8.96
N GLY A 80 -6.14 -12.12 8.56
CA GLY A 80 -5.56 -10.76 8.55
C GLY A 80 -6.28 -9.83 7.57
N VAL A 81 -6.64 -10.33 6.39
CA VAL A 81 -7.40 -9.57 5.41
C VAL A 81 -8.84 -9.36 5.90
N GLU A 82 -9.50 -10.41 6.40
CA GLU A 82 -10.86 -10.29 6.94
C GLU A 82 -10.93 -9.24 8.06
N LEU A 83 -9.98 -9.27 9.00
CA LEU A 83 -9.91 -8.32 10.11
C LEU A 83 -9.68 -6.88 9.61
N ALA A 84 -8.76 -6.69 8.67
CA ALA A 84 -8.47 -5.38 8.10
C ALA A 84 -9.71 -4.78 7.42
N TYR A 85 -10.43 -5.58 6.63
CA TYR A 85 -11.63 -5.12 5.95
C TYR A 85 -12.81 -4.91 6.89
N ARG A 86 -12.93 -5.71 7.95
CA ARG A 86 -13.96 -5.52 8.97
C ARG A 86 -13.74 -4.23 9.78
N ALA A 87 -12.49 -3.90 10.10
CA ALA A 87 -12.15 -2.62 10.72
C ALA A 87 -12.39 -1.46 9.75
N GLY A 88 -11.96 -1.61 8.49
CA GLY A 88 -12.15 -0.61 7.44
C GLY A 88 -13.61 -0.35 7.07
N SER A 89 -14.46 -1.39 7.14
CA SER A 89 -15.88 -1.30 6.79
C SER A 89 -16.68 -0.38 7.71
N LEU A 90 -16.16 -0.05 8.89
CA LEU A 90 -16.76 0.91 9.82
C LEU A 90 -16.72 2.35 9.29
N ILE A 91 -15.81 2.65 8.36
CA ILE A 91 -15.60 3.99 7.81
C ILE A 91 -16.21 4.11 6.41
N ARG A 92 -15.97 3.10 5.56
CA ARG A 92 -16.49 3.01 4.18
C ARG A 92 -16.73 1.56 3.79
N GLY A 93 -17.64 1.31 2.85
CA GLY A 93 -17.89 -0.04 2.34
C GLY A 93 -16.60 -0.74 1.83
N PRO A 94 -16.54 -2.09 1.85
CA PRO A 94 -15.34 -2.87 1.56
C PRO A 94 -14.59 -2.45 0.28
N PHE A 95 -15.32 -2.20 -0.81
CA PHE A 95 -14.70 -1.78 -2.08
C PHE A 95 -14.05 -0.40 -2.00
N ALA A 96 -14.69 0.59 -1.38
CA ALA A 96 -14.10 1.92 -1.24
C ALA A 96 -12.92 1.92 -0.26
N PHE A 97 -12.95 1.06 0.75
CA PHE A 97 -11.83 0.88 1.68
C PHE A 97 -10.58 0.29 0.99
N SER A 98 -10.78 -0.61 0.01
CA SER A 98 -9.68 -1.33 -0.66
C SER A 98 -8.63 -0.43 -1.32
N VAL A 99 -9.05 0.68 -1.94
CA VAL A 99 -8.13 1.62 -2.60
C VAL A 99 -7.26 2.30 -1.54
N GLY A 100 -7.86 2.75 -0.44
CA GLY A 100 -7.12 3.34 0.68
C GLY A 100 -6.15 2.36 1.32
N MET A 101 -6.59 1.12 1.57
CA MET A 101 -5.75 0.07 2.14
C MET A 101 -4.55 -0.26 1.24
N THR A 102 -4.78 -0.39 -0.07
CA THR A 102 -3.71 -0.60 -1.06
C THR A 102 -2.68 0.52 -1.00
N GLY A 103 -3.13 1.78 -0.89
CA GLY A 103 -2.25 2.93 -0.76
C GLY A 103 -1.39 2.92 0.51
N VAL A 104 -2.00 2.60 1.65
CA VAL A 104 -1.28 2.48 2.94
C VAL A 104 -0.22 1.39 2.87
N LEU A 105 -0.57 0.20 2.36
CA LEU A 105 0.37 -0.91 2.24
C LEU A 105 1.49 -0.61 1.23
N PHE A 106 1.18 0.06 0.13
CA PHE A 106 2.16 0.48 -0.86
C PHE A 106 3.18 1.47 -0.27
N LEU A 107 2.71 2.50 0.45
CA LEU A 107 3.60 3.48 1.09
C LEU A 107 4.43 2.85 2.21
N ALA A 108 3.82 1.97 3.02
CA ALA A 108 4.55 1.22 4.03
C ALA A 108 5.67 0.38 3.39
N GLN A 109 5.37 -0.32 2.29
CA GLN A 109 6.34 -1.11 1.55
C GLN A 109 7.47 -0.23 0.99
N CYS A 110 7.17 0.91 0.38
CA CYS A 110 8.19 1.85 -0.09
C CYS A 110 9.09 2.35 1.06
N GLY A 111 8.50 2.67 2.21
CA GLY A 111 9.23 3.10 3.41
C GLY A 111 10.16 2.01 3.96
N LEU A 112 9.67 0.78 4.03
CA LEU A 112 10.46 -0.38 4.48
C LEU A 112 11.61 -0.68 3.52
N LEU A 113 11.38 -0.63 2.20
CA LEU A 113 12.44 -0.81 1.20
C LEU A 113 13.49 0.30 1.27
N PHE A 114 13.08 1.54 1.50
CA PHE A 114 14.01 2.64 1.72
C PHE A 114 14.87 2.41 2.98
N ALA A 115 14.23 2.01 4.09
CA ALA A 115 14.93 1.69 5.34
C ALA A 115 15.89 0.50 5.18
N LEU A 116 15.50 -0.51 4.42
CA LEU A 116 16.36 -1.64 4.06
C LEU A 116 17.59 -1.17 3.29
N GLY A 117 17.40 -0.32 2.27
CA GLY A 117 18.51 0.28 1.52
C GLY A 117 19.48 1.08 2.39
N LEU A 118 18.96 1.83 3.37
CA LEU A 118 19.79 2.53 4.36
C LEU A 118 20.59 1.56 5.25
N THR A 119 19.98 0.43 5.61
CA THR A 119 20.62 -0.60 6.44
C THR A 119 21.74 -1.28 5.67
N LEU A 120 21.48 -1.69 4.42
CA LEU A 120 22.48 -2.31 3.55
C LEU A 120 23.66 -1.38 3.26
N ARG A 121 23.42 -0.07 3.07
CA ARG A 121 24.50 0.91 2.89
C ARG A 121 25.43 1.03 4.11
N ARG A 122 24.92 0.75 5.32
CA ARG A 122 25.69 0.83 6.56
C ARG A 122 26.49 -0.44 6.87
N THR A 123 26.09 -1.57 6.30
CA THR A 123 26.77 -2.85 6.50
C THR A 123 27.78 -3.06 5.36
N PRO A 124 29.10 -3.02 5.61
CA PRO A 124 30.07 -3.36 4.57
C PRO A 124 29.90 -4.82 4.14
N PRO A 125 30.15 -5.16 2.86
CA PRO A 125 30.13 -6.56 2.43
C PRO A 125 31.15 -7.35 3.24
N ARG A 126 30.73 -8.50 3.79
CA ARG A 126 31.71 -9.48 4.31
C ARG A 126 32.49 -10.01 3.10
N MET A 127 33.80 -9.84 3.17
CA MET A 127 34.74 -10.44 2.22
C MET A 127 35.33 -11.65 2.95
N ASP A 128 34.60 -12.75 2.92
CA ASP A 128 35.05 -14.09 3.31
C ASP A 128 35.56 -14.87 2.09
#